data_AF-A0A7C8KTG2-F1
#
_entry.id   AF-A0A7C8KTG2-F1
#
_cell.length_a   1.000
_cell.length_b   1.000
_cell.length_c   1.000
_cell.angle_alpha   90.00
_cell.angle_beta   90.00
_cell.angle_gamma   90.00
#
_symmetry.space_group_name_H-M   'P 1'
#
loop_
_entity.id
_entity.type
_entity.pdbx_description
1 polymer ?
#
loop_
_entity_poly.entity_id
_entity_poly.type
_entity_poly.pdbx_seq_one_letter_code
_entity_poly.pdbx_strand_id
1 'polypeptide(L)'
;MTAGDKRFFQELDQALGKHPEKQQIMEEYQSHVYELLQEEDITEVYDEIVKRLGTPEEIASIWKDEATVTPKKMQLLFVVLNVLLFAGGIIFTILYNIYEVEWIEVLWKWLTAIPSIIIIVYMGFWGLLGYEIGKEFGSGGLKILQRTFTYAVIPNLILMYLIVFKLVPYEWFQPLLNGPFILVCILLTLVLYPISWIGYRWGRKASV
;
A
#
# COMPACT_ATOMS: atom_id res chain seq x y z
N MET A 1 -13.00 6.79 -33.62
CA MET A 1 -11.61 6.35 -33.84
C MET A 1 -11.26 6.53 -35.29
N THR A 2 -10.23 7.29 -35.57
CA THR A 2 -9.72 7.55 -36.93
C THR A 2 -8.66 6.48 -37.29
N ALA A 3 -7.85 6.71 -38.31
CA ALA A 3 -6.71 5.83 -38.60
C ALA A 3 -5.47 6.21 -37.76
N GLY A 4 -5.36 7.48 -37.36
CA GLY A 4 -4.20 8.03 -36.64
C GLY A 4 -4.13 7.62 -35.18
N ASP A 5 -5.26 7.65 -34.46
CA ASP A 5 -5.35 7.20 -33.06
C ASP A 5 -5.06 5.70 -32.93
N LYS A 6 -5.60 4.88 -33.83
CA LYS A 6 -5.33 3.42 -33.87
C LYS A 6 -3.85 3.12 -34.05
N ARG A 7 -3.17 3.86 -34.92
CA ARG A 7 -1.74 3.70 -35.16
C ARG A 7 -0.94 4.06 -33.91
N PHE A 8 -1.23 5.20 -33.30
CA PHE A 8 -0.56 5.63 -32.06
C PHE A 8 -0.70 4.59 -30.94
N PHE A 9 -1.91 4.08 -30.69
CA PHE A 9 -2.11 3.06 -29.66
C PHE A 9 -1.44 1.73 -29.98
N GLN A 10 -1.31 1.35 -31.25
CA GLN A 10 -0.55 0.15 -31.63
C GLN A 10 0.95 0.31 -31.37
N GLU A 11 1.53 1.45 -31.70
CA GLU A 11 2.94 1.75 -31.46
C GLU A 11 3.22 1.84 -29.95
N LEU A 12 2.32 2.48 -29.18
CA LEU A 12 2.42 2.55 -27.72
C LEU A 12 2.30 1.18 -27.05
N ASP A 13 1.37 0.34 -27.51
CA ASP A 13 1.20 -1.03 -27.02
C ASP A 13 2.48 -1.86 -27.20
N GLN A 14 3.15 -1.71 -28.35
CA GLN A 14 4.41 -2.37 -28.65
C GLN A 14 5.57 -1.81 -27.81
N ALA A 15 5.67 -0.48 -27.68
CA ALA A 15 6.72 0.19 -26.93
C ALA A 15 6.67 -0.14 -25.42
N LEU A 16 5.47 -0.26 -24.84
CA LEU A 16 5.24 -0.68 -23.45
C LEU A 16 5.52 -2.17 -23.22
N GLY A 17 5.43 -3.03 -24.25
CA GLY A 17 5.75 -4.44 -24.15
C GLY A 17 4.97 -5.19 -23.06
N LYS A 18 5.69 -5.73 -22.05
CA LYS A 18 5.11 -6.44 -20.89
C LYS A 18 5.06 -5.58 -19.61
N HIS A 19 4.87 -4.26 -19.76
CA HIS A 19 4.79 -3.36 -18.62
C HIS A 19 3.66 -3.80 -17.65
N PRO A 20 3.91 -3.88 -16.33
CA PRO A 20 2.92 -4.36 -15.35
C PRO A 20 1.65 -3.50 -15.30
N GLU A 21 1.74 -2.22 -15.66
CA GLU A 21 0.64 -1.25 -15.67
C GLU A 21 0.19 -0.87 -17.08
N LYS A 22 0.59 -1.65 -18.10
CA LYS A 22 0.31 -1.39 -19.51
C LYS A 22 -1.14 -1.00 -19.76
N GLN A 23 -2.09 -1.75 -19.20
CA GLN A 23 -3.51 -1.51 -19.41
C GLN A 23 -3.97 -0.16 -18.85
N GLN A 24 -3.42 0.25 -17.70
CA GLN A 24 -3.77 1.50 -17.04
C GLN A 24 -3.20 2.70 -17.81
N ILE A 25 -1.95 2.60 -18.27
CA ILE A 25 -1.30 3.60 -19.14
C ILE A 25 -2.11 3.76 -20.43
N MET A 26 -2.52 2.65 -21.05
CA MET A 26 -3.32 2.68 -22.28
C MET A 26 -4.67 3.38 -22.08
N GLU A 27 -5.35 3.14 -20.95
CA GLU A 27 -6.62 3.80 -20.61
C GLU A 27 -6.44 5.30 -20.36
N GLU A 28 -5.35 5.71 -19.71
CA GLU A 28 -5.01 7.11 -19.45
C GLU A 28 -4.79 7.88 -20.77
N TYR A 29 -3.93 7.37 -21.64
CA TYR A 29 -3.70 7.99 -22.95
C TYR A 29 -4.93 7.93 -23.87
N GLN A 30 -5.81 6.94 -23.71
CA GLN A 30 -7.11 6.92 -24.39
C GLN A 30 -7.99 8.11 -23.98
N SER A 31 -8.04 8.46 -22.70
CA SER A 31 -8.77 9.64 -22.24
C SER A 31 -8.18 10.92 -22.84
N HIS A 32 -6.86 11.07 -22.81
CA HIS A 32 -6.18 12.27 -23.33
C HIS A 32 -6.35 12.44 -24.83
N VAL A 33 -6.21 11.36 -25.61
CA VAL A 33 -6.44 11.40 -27.07
C VAL A 33 -7.91 11.68 -27.37
N TYR A 34 -8.85 11.15 -26.58
CA TYR A 34 -10.26 11.41 -26.75
C TYR A 34 -10.63 12.89 -26.51
N GLU A 35 -10.08 13.49 -25.46
CA GLU A 35 -10.23 14.93 -25.18
C GLU A 35 -9.66 15.77 -26.33
N LEU A 36 -8.46 15.42 -26.80
CA LEU A 36 -7.77 16.13 -27.89
C LEU A 36 -8.57 16.09 -29.21
N LEU A 37 -9.22 14.98 -29.49
CA LEU A 37 -10.08 14.80 -30.68
C LEU A 37 -11.43 15.55 -30.57
N GLN A 38 -11.83 16.01 -29.39
CA GLN A 38 -13.04 16.83 -29.23
C GLN A 38 -12.80 18.32 -29.42
N GLU A 39 -11.56 18.79 -29.24
CA GLU A 39 -11.23 20.22 -29.27
C GLU A 39 -11.03 20.78 -30.69
N GLU A 40 -10.62 19.96 -31.67
CA GLU A 40 -10.28 20.42 -33.03
C GLU A 40 -10.73 19.46 -34.14
N ASP A 41 -11.04 20.01 -35.33
CA ASP A 41 -11.29 19.25 -36.56
C ASP A 41 -9.93 18.87 -37.20
N ILE A 42 -9.27 17.88 -36.60
CA ILE A 42 -7.89 17.53 -36.90
C ILE A 42 -7.83 16.63 -38.15
N THR A 43 -7.16 17.13 -39.19
CA THR A 43 -6.97 16.40 -40.46
C THR A 43 -5.83 15.36 -40.37
N GLU A 44 -4.77 15.67 -39.61
CA GLU A 44 -3.60 14.80 -39.37
C GLU A 44 -3.54 14.35 -37.90
N VAL A 45 -4.46 13.46 -37.53
CA VAL A 45 -4.65 13.01 -36.15
C VAL A 45 -3.39 12.45 -35.49
N TYR A 46 -2.55 11.73 -36.24
CA TYR A 46 -1.35 11.11 -35.69
C TYR A 46 -0.30 12.15 -35.27
N ASP A 47 -0.01 13.11 -36.14
CA ASP A 47 1.05 14.09 -35.91
C ASP A 47 0.70 15.07 -34.79
N GLU A 48 -0.58 15.44 -34.67
CA GLU A 48 -1.02 16.30 -33.55
C GLU A 48 -1.01 15.54 -32.22
N ILE A 49 -1.36 14.24 -32.20
CA ILE A 49 -1.20 13.39 -31.01
C ILE A 49 0.27 13.35 -30.59
N VAL A 50 1.19 13.06 -31.51
CA VAL A 50 2.63 12.97 -31.21
C VAL A 50 3.19 14.31 -30.75
N LYS A 51 2.77 15.42 -31.36
CA LYS A 51 3.22 16.76 -31.01
C LYS A 51 2.76 17.20 -29.61
N ARG A 52 1.58 16.77 -29.17
CA ARG A 52 0.98 17.16 -27.89
C ARG A 52 1.35 16.21 -26.75
N LEU A 53 1.38 14.91 -27.02
CA LEU A 53 1.55 13.86 -26.00
C LEU A 53 2.94 13.22 -26.04
N GLY A 54 3.73 13.46 -27.10
CA GLY A 54 5.03 12.83 -27.32
C GLY A 54 4.93 11.57 -28.18
N THR A 55 6.09 11.05 -28.60
CA THR A 55 6.15 9.80 -29.36
C THR A 55 5.84 8.59 -28.47
N PRO A 56 5.28 7.50 -29.02
CA PRO A 56 5.07 6.25 -28.30
C PRO A 56 6.32 5.72 -27.58
N GLU A 57 7.50 5.89 -28.18
CA GLU A 57 8.79 5.52 -27.61
C GLU A 57 9.18 6.40 -26.42
N GLU A 58 9.00 7.72 -26.53
CA GLU A 58 9.26 8.66 -25.43
C GLU A 58 8.34 8.37 -24.25
N ILE A 59 7.04 8.17 -24.50
CA ILE A 59 6.07 7.79 -23.48
C ILE A 59 6.50 6.49 -22.81
N ALA A 60 6.80 5.45 -23.58
CA ALA A 60 7.24 4.18 -23.02
C ALA A 60 8.55 4.28 -22.24
N SER A 61 9.44 5.22 -22.58
CA SER A 61 10.69 5.48 -21.85
C SER A 61 10.43 6.12 -20.48
N ILE A 62 9.55 7.12 -20.42
CA ILE A 62 9.13 7.79 -19.18
C ILE A 62 8.51 6.76 -18.23
N TRP A 63 7.58 5.95 -18.74
CA TRP A 63 6.93 4.92 -17.95
C TRP A 63 7.86 3.77 -17.55
N LYS A 64 8.90 3.45 -18.36
CA LYS A 64 9.93 2.48 -17.94
C LYS A 64 10.77 2.98 -16.77
N ASP A 65 11.07 4.28 -16.74
CA ASP A 65 11.82 4.88 -15.64
C ASP A 65 10.95 5.00 -14.38
N GLU A 66 9.68 5.38 -14.50
CA GLU A 66 8.71 5.35 -13.39
C GLU A 66 8.43 3.93 -12.88
N ALA A 67 8.44 2.93 -13.77
CA ALA A 67 8.32 1.51 -13.40
C ALA A 67 9.41 1.06 -12.43
N THR A 68 10.58 1.71 -12.40
CA THR A 68 11.65 1.33 -11.47
C THR A 68 11.31 1.67 -10.01
N VAL A 69 10.37 2.59 -9.79
CA VAL A 69 9.84 3.01 -8.47
C VAL A 69 8.48 2.34 -8.16
N THR A 70 8.11 1.30 -8.92
CA THR A 70 6.79 0.63 -8.95
C THR A 70 6.10 0.37 -7.59
N PRO A 71 4.74 0.36 -7.57
CA PRO A 71 3.88 0.00 -6.43
C PRO A 71 4.27 -1.29 -5.71
N LYS A 72 4.80 -2.26 -6.45
CA LYS A 72 5.22 -3.55 -5.90
C LYS A 72 6.36 -3.43 -4.90
N LYS A 73 7.27 -2.46 -5.08
CA LYS A 73 8.38 -2.24 -4.14
C LYS A 73 7.89 -1.57 -2.86
N MET A 74 7.02 -0.58 -2.96
CA MET A 74 6.43 0.08 -1.79
C MET A 74 5.52 -0.89 -1.01
N GLN A 75 4.64 -1.63 -1.71
CA GLN A 75 3.83 -2.69 -1.13
C GLN A 75 4.68 -3.76 -0.43
N LEU A 76 5.77 -4.21 -1.05
CA LEU A 76 6.69 -5.17 -0.45
C LEU A 76 7.35 -4.59 0.80
N LEU A 77 7.82 -3.34 0.76
CA LEU A 77 8.46 -2.67 1.89
C LEU A 77 7.51 -2.59 3.10
N PHE A 78 6.23 -2.29 2.88
CA PHE A 78 5.23 -2.28 3.94
C PHE A 78 4.92 -3.66 4.51
N VAL A 79 4.77 -4.67 3.65
CA VAL A 79 4.56 -6.05 4.10
C VAL A 79 5.76 -6.53 4.91
N VAL A 80 6.98 -6.27 4.42
CA VAL A 80 8.23 -6.61 5.12
C VAL A 80 8.32 -5.90 6.46
N LEU A 81 7.99 -4.60 6.53
CA LEU A 81 8.00 -3.86 7.79
C LEU A 81 7.01 -4.44 8.81
N ASN A 82 5.79 -4.78 8.39
CA ASN A 82 4.80 -5.38 9.29
C ASN A 82 5.25 -6.76 9.78
N VAL A 83 5.81 -7.58 8.88
CA VAL A 83 6.39 -8.89 9.21
C VAL A 83 7.58 -8.76 10.16
N LEU A 84 8.48 -7.79 9.95
CA LEU A 84 9.62 -7.55 10.83
C LEU A 84 9.19 -7.06 12.21
N LEU A 85 8.19 -6.18 12.29
CA LEU A 85 7.62 -5.73 13.57
C LEU A 85 6.96 -6.90 14.31
N PHE A 86 6.23 -7.75 13.59
CA PHE A 86 5.56 -8.91 14.15
C PHE A 86 6.55 -9.99 14.63
N ALA A 87 7.50 -10.37 13.78
CA ALA A 87 8.56 -11.32 14.11
C ALA A 87 9.47 -10.78 15.22
N GLY A 88 9.81 -9.49 15.17
CA GLY A 88 10.55 -8.80 16.21
C GLY A 88 9.82 -8.84 17.55
N GLY A 89 8.52 -8.60 17.57
CA GLY A 89 7.69 -8.74 18.77
C GLY A 89 7.71 -10.16 19.33
N ILE A 90 7.58 -11.19 18.48
CA ILE A 90 7.66 -12.59 18.90
C ILE A 90 9.03 -12.91 19.51
N ILE A 91 10.11 -12.57 18.80
CA ILE A 91 11.48 -12.80 19.27
C ILE A 91 11.70 -12.07 20.59
N PHE A 92 11.25 -10.83 20.71
CA PHE A 92 11.39 -10.04 21.93
C PHE A 92 10.65 -10.68 23.11
N THR A 93 9.42 -11.19 22.92
CA THR A 93 8.68 -11.93 23.94
C THR A 93 9.41 -13.20 24.37
N ILE A 94 9.96 -13.96 23.43
CA ILE A 94 10.73 -15.18 23.72
C ILE A 94 11.99 -14.82 24.52
N LEU A 95 12.74 -13.81 24.07
CA LEU A 95 13.97 -13.38 24.74
C LEU A 95 13.70 -12.93 26.17
N TYR A 96 12.64 -12.15 26.41
CA TYR A 96 12.26 -11.71 27.75
C TYR A 96 11.89 -12.88 28.68
N ASN A 97 11.20 -13.91 28.17
CA ASN A 97 10.75 -15.04 29.00
C ASN A 97 11.83 -16.11 29.23
N ILE A 98 12.82 -16.22 28.34
CA ILE A 98 13.87 -17.25 28.43
C ILE A 98 15.17 -16.70 29.00
N TYR A 99 15.51 -15.43 28.73
CA TYR A 99 16.77 -14.83 29.11
C TYR A 99 16.55 -13.65 30.08
N GLU A 100 17.16 -13.75 31.28
CA GLU A 100 17.15 -12.71 32.32
C GLU A 100 18.13 -11.56 32.00
N VAL A 101 17.99 -10.95 30.82
CA VAL A 101 18.85 -9.82 30.40
C VAL A 101 18.24 -8.51 30.90
N GLU A 102 18.94 -7.80 31.78
CA GLU A 102 18.48 -6.53 32.38
C GLU A 102 18.02 -5.49 31.34
N TRP A 103 18.72 -5.37 30.21
CA TRP A 103 18.34 -4.45 29.14
C TRP A 103 16.98 -4.79 28.51
N ILE A 104 16.67 -6.08 28.38
CA ILE A 104 15.40 -6.56 27.82
C ILE A 104 14.27 -6.29 28.82
N GLU A 105 14.50 -6.47 30.12
CA GLU A 105 13.51 -6.15 31.15
C GLU A 105 13.15 -4.67 31.19
N VAL A 106 14.15 -3.79 31.12
CA VAL A 106 13.91 -2.34 31.09
C VAL A 106 13.09 -1.97 29.86
N LEU A 107 13.49 -2.48 28.69
CA LEU A 107 12.77 -2.20 27.44
C LEU A 107 11.35 -2.77 27.46
N TRP A 108 11.15 -3.96 28.03
CA TRP A 108 9.86 -4.60 28.23
C TRP A 108 8.94 -3.76 29.14
N LYS A 109 9.46 -3.28 30.28
CA LYS A 109 8.71 -2.39 31.20
C LYS A 109 8.27 -1.10 30.53
N TRP A 110 9.13 -0.49 29.71
CA TRP A 110 8.77 0.70 28.94
C TRP A 110 7.70 0.41 27.89
N LEU A 111 7.88 -0.64 27.07
CA LEU A 111 6.90 -1.02 26.05
C LEU A 111 5.53 -1.33 26.64
N THR A 112 5.52 -2.04 27.78
CA THR A 112 4.30 -2.44 28.47
C THR A 112 3.60 -1.31 29.21
N ALA A 113 4.29 -0.19 29.46
CA ALA A 113 3.72 0.99 30.10
C ALA A 113 2.95 1.91 29.13
N ILE A 114 3.21 1.82 27.82
CA ILE A 114 2.64 2.76 26.81
C ILE A 114 1.87 2.10 25.66
N PRO A 115 1.03 1.07 25.89
CA PRO A 115 0.32 0.38 24.81
C PRO A 115 -0.58 1.32 23.99
N SER A 116 -1.19 2.33 24.63
CA SER A 116 -2.01 3.33 23.93
C SER A 116 -1.22 4.14 22.90
N ILE A 117 0.04 4.48 23.21
CA ILE A 117 0.90 5.23 22.27
C ILE A 117 1.26 4.36 21.07
N ILE A 118 1.61 3.10 21.31
CA ILE A 118 1.93 2.12 20.26
C ILE A 118 0.75 1.99 19.29
N ILE A 119 -0.47 1.87 19.82
CA ILE A 119 -1.70 1.79 19.05
C ILE A 119 -1.91 3.06 18.21
N ILE A 120 -1.74 4.26 18.78
CA ILE A 120 -1.91 5.53 18.06
C ILE A 120 -0.90 5.65 16.91
N VAL A 121 0.37 5.33 17.17
CA VAL A 121 1.42 5.35 16.14
C VAL A 121 1.09 4.35 15.03
N TYR A 122 0.64 3.15 15.39
CA TYR A 122 0.25 2.12 14.42
C TYR A 122 -0.95 2.53 13.57
N MET A 123 -1.98 3.15 14.17
CA MET A 123 -3.11 3.71 13.43
C MET A 123 -2.67 4.83 12.48
N GLY A 124 -1.77 5.71 12.93
CA GLY A 124 -1.19 6.77 12.11
C GLY A 124 -0.42 6.21 10.93
N PHE A 125 0.40 5.18 11.15
CA PHE A 125 1.12 4.46 10.10
C PHE A 125 0.16 3.91 9.03
N TRP A 126 -0.94 3.27 9.43
CA TRP A 126 -1.96 2.77 8.49
C TRP A 126 -2.68 3.88 7.73
N GLY A 127 -2.97 5.00 8.38
CA GLY A 127 -3.54 6.18 7.72
C GLY A 127 -2.60 6.79 6.70
N LEU A 128 -1.31 6.94 7.04
CA LEU A 128 -0.26 7.45 6.14
C LEU A 128 -0.01 6.51 4.97
N LEU A 129 0.02 5.20 5.22
CA LEU A 129 0.11 4.18 4.17
C LEU A 129 -1.06 4.29 3.20
N GLY A 130 -2.28 4.43 3.74
CA GLY A 130 -3.45 4.71 2.93
C GLY A 130 -3.24 5.93 2.04
N TYR A 131 -2.77 7.04 2.64
CA TYR A 131 -2.50 8.28 1.94
C TYR A 131 -1.45 8.14 0.82
N GLU A 132 -0.31 7.53 1.08
CA GLU A 132 0.72 7.31 0.06
C GLU A 132 0.19 6.45 -1.10
N ILE A 133 -0.53 5.36 -0.81
CA ILE A 133 -1.15 4.53 -1.85
C ILE A 133 -2.18 5.32 -2.67
N GLY A 134 -2.96 6.19 -2.02
CA GLY A 134 -3.92 7.03 -2.71
C GLY A 134 -3.26 8.08 -3.60
N LYS A 135 -2.15 8.65 -3.13
CA LYS A 135 -1.38 9.68 -3.84
C LYS A 135 -0.63 9.09 -5.05
N GLU A 136 0.00 7.93 -4.92
CA GLU A 136 0.78 7.32 -6.00
C GLU A 136 -0.08 6.55 -7.01
N PHE A 137 -1.16 5.90 -6.58
CA PHE A 137 -1.90 4.95 -7.44
C PHE A 137 -3.31 5.39 -7.82
N GLY A 138 -3.72 6.60 -7.44
CA GLY A 138 -4.99 7.19 -7.86
C GLY A 138 -6.18 6.26 -7.65
N SER A 139 -6.96 6.01 -8.69
CA SER A 139 -8.13 5.12 -8.68
C SER A 139 -7.79 3.62 -8.64
N GLY A 140 -6.61 3.22 -9.13
CA GLY A 140 -6.11 1.83 -9.14
C GLY A 140 -5.59 1.34 -7.79
N GLY A 141 -5.20 2.27 -6.91
CA GLY A 141 -4.63 1.99 -5.59
C GLY A 141 -5.54 1.26 -4.61
N LEU A 142 -6.86 1.30 -4.79
CA LEU A 142 -7.81 0.65 -3.88
C LEU A 142 -7.61 -0.87 -3.79
N LYS A 143 -7.36 -1.54 -4.92
CA LYS A 143 -7.10 -2.99 -4.95
C LYS A 143 -5.77 -3.34 -4.27
N ILE A 144 -4.76 -2.46 -4.40
CA ILE A 144 -3.46 -2.61 -3.77
C ILE A 144 -3.61 -2.46 -2.26
N LEU A 145 -4.30 -1.40 -1.80
CA LEU A 145 -4.60 -1.17 -0.39
C LEU A 145 -5.28 -2.38 0.25
N GLN A 146 -6.34 -2.90 -0.38
CA GLN A 146 -7.08 -4.06 0.15
C GLN A 146 -6.21 -5.31 0.29
N ARG A 147 -5.38 -5.62 -0.72
CA ARG A 147 -4.46 -6.77 -0.67
C ARG A 147 -3.39 -6.59 0.40
N THR A 148 -2.74 -5.44 0.45
CA THR A 148 -1.69 -5.13 1.45
C THR A 148 -2.26 -5.20 2.87
N PHE A 149 -3.42 -4.58 3.09
CA PHE A 149 -4.12 -4.62 4.37
C PHE A 149 -4.42 -6.06 4.79
N THR A 150 -4.99 -6.85 3.89
CA THR A 150 -5.35 -8.25 4.17
C THR A 150 -4.12 -9.10 4.54
N TYR A 151 -3.04 -9.01 3.76
CA TYR A 151 -1.82 -9.79 4.03
C TYR A 151 -1.12 -9.39 5.34
N ALA A 152 -1.16 -8.12 5.72
CA ALA A 152 -0.56 -7.64 6.96
C ALA A 152 -1.44 -7.92 8.19
N VAL A 153 -2.76 -7.85 8.05
CA VAL A 153 -3.69 -7.97 9.19
C VAL A 153 -4.01 -9.43 9.52
N ILE A 154 -4.04 -10.33 8.54
CA ILE A 154 -4.33 -11.76 8.79
C ILE A 154 -3.38 -12.37 9.84
N PRO A 155 -2.04 -12.27 9.74
CA PRO A 155 -1.13 -12.81 10.74
C PRO A 155 -1.38 -12.24 12.15
N ASN A 156 -1.66 -10.94 12.25
CA ASN A 156 -1.97 -10.27 13.52
C ASN A 156 -3.28 -10.80 14.15
N LEU A 157 -4.33 -10.97 13.35
CA LEU A 157 -5.60 -11.53 13.81
C LEU A 157 -5.45 -13.00 14.25
N ILE A 158 -4.66 -13.80 13.51
CA ILE A 158 -4.36 -15.18 13.86
C ILE A 158 -3.65 -15.24 15.22
N LEU A 159 -2.64 -14.41 15.45
CA LEU A 159 -1.94 -14.38 16.74
C LEU A 159 -2.89 -14.02 17.89
N MET A 160 -3.69 -12.97 17.73
CA MET A 160 -4.67 -12.57 18.74
C MET A 160 -5.65 -13.70 19.03
N TYR A 161 -6.12 -14.42 18.00
CA TYR A 161 -6.98 -15.58 18.16
C TYR A 161 -6.28 -16.70 18.95
N LEU A 162 -5.04 -17.06 18.60
CA LEU A 162 -4.26 -18.08 19.33
C LEU A 162 -4.09 -17.76 20.81
N ILE A 163 -3.90 -16.49 21.16
CA ILE A 163 -3.81 -16.03 22.56
C ILE A 163 -5.17 -16.15 23.27
N VAL A 164 -6.27 -15.73 22.63
CA VAL A 164 -7.64 -15.84 23.20
C VAL A 164 -8.02 -17.29 23.49
N PHE A 165 -7.68 -18.22 22.58
CA PHE A 165 -7.96 -19.66 22.75
C PHE A 165 -6.95 -20.37 23.67
N LYS A 166 -6.04 -19.61 24.31
CA LYS A 166 -5.01 -20.14 25.24
C LYS A 166 -4.12 -21.22 24.61
N LEU A 167 -3.99 -21.25 23.28
CA LEU A 167 -3.01 -22.08 22.58
C LEU A 167 -1.59 -21.57 22.84
N VAL A 168 -1.46 -20.28 23.12
CA VAL A 168 -0.23 -19.63 23.58
C VAL A 168 -0.40 -19.19 25.04
N PRO A 169 0.58 -19.45 25.93
CA PRO A 169 0.48 -19.04 27.33
C PRO A 169 0.38 -17.52 27.45
N TYR A 170 -0.79 -17.03 27.90
CA TYR A 170 -1.05 -15.59 28.03
C TYR A 170 -0.13 -14.91 29.05
N GLU A 171 0.44 -15.67 29.99
CA GLU A 171 1.36 -15.17 31.02
C GLU A 171 2.63 -14.57 30.40
N TRP A 172 3.06 -15.07 29.25
CA TRP A 172 4.24 -14.57 28.54
C TRP A 172 4.08 -13.14 28.04
N PHE A 173 2.84 -12.67 27.95
CA PHE A 173 2.50 -11.33 27.49
C PHE A 173 1.92 -10.45 28.60
N GLN A 174 1.94 -10.88 29.86
CA GLN A 174 1.60 -10.02 30.99
C GLN A 174 2.72 -8.97 31.18
N PRO A 175 2.37 -7.71 31.50
CA PRO A 175 1.03 -7.14 31.68
C PRO A 175 0.39 -6.60 30.37
N LEU A 176 1.08 -6.68 29.23
CA LEU A 176 0.69 -6.10 27.94
C LEU A 176 -0.70 -6.58 27.46
N LEU A 177 -0.93 -7.90 27.47
CA LEU A 177 -2.10 -8.54 26.86
C LEU A 177 -3.02 -9.09 27.95
N ASN A 178 -3.82 -8.19 28.54
CA ASN A 178 -4.98 -8.59 29.34
C ASN A 178 -6.19 -8.86 28.42
N GLY A 179 -7.11 -9.74 28.82
CA GLY A 179 -8.30 -10.11 28.03
C GLY A 179 -9.08 -8.91 27.45
N PRO A 180 -9.39 -7.87 28.24
CA PRO A 180 -10.04 -6.65 27.75
C PRO A 180 -9.20 -5.90 26.71
N PHE A 181 -7.88 -5.88 26.85
CA PHE A 181 -6.98 -5.21 25.92
C PHE A 181 -6.94 -5.92 24.57
N ILE A 182 -6.95 -7.26 24.54
CA ILE A 182 -7.02 -8.04 23.30
C ILE A 182 -8.33 -7.76 22.54
N LEU A 183 -9.46 -7.65 23.24
CA LEU A 183 -10.73 -7.28 22.62
C LEU A 183 -10.67 -5.88 22.00
N VAL A 184 -10.06 -4.91 22.68
CA VAL A 184 -9.83 -3.56 22.14
C VAL A 184 -8.94 -3.62 20.90
N CYS A 185 -7.85 -4.40 20.92
CA CYS A 185 -6.97 -4.57 19.76
C CYS A 185 -7.69 -5.19 18.56
N ILE A 186 -8.56 -6.18 18.77
CA ILE A 186 -9.38 -6.77 17.69
C ILE A 186 -10.33 -5.72 17.09
N LEU A 187 -11.05 -4.96 17.93
CA LEU A 187 -11.96 -3.91 17.46
C LEU A 187 -11.19 -2.82 16.71
N LEU A 188 -10.06 -2.37 17.24
CA LEU A 188 -9.21 -1.39 16.56
C LEU A 188 -8.66 -1.92 15.25
N THR A 189 -8.31 -3.21 15.17
CA THR A 189 -7.86 -3.83 13.92
C THR A 189 -8.93 -3.78 12.83
N LEU A 190 -10.22 -3.91 13.19
CA LEU A 190 -11.32 -3.69 12.26
C LEU A 190 -11.44 -2.22 11.83
N VAL A 191 -11.17 -1.28 12.75
CA VAL A 191 -11.17 0.17 12.50
C VAL A 191 -9.96 0.62 11.68
N LEU A 192 -8.87 -0.14 11.62
CA LEU A 192 -7.71 0.20 10.78
C LEU A 192 -8.07 0.27 9.29
N TYR A 193 -8.99 -0.56 8.81
CA TYR A 193 -9.42 -0.52 7.41
C TYR A 193 -10.06 0.82 7.03
N PRO A 194 -11.10 1.32 7.74
CA PRO A 194 -11.68 2.62 7.43
C PRO A 194 -10.67 3.77 7.61
N ILE A 195 -9.75 3.70 8.58
CA ILE A 195 -8.67 4.70 8.73
C ILE A 195 -7.79 4.73 7.48
N SER A 196 -7.31 3.57 7.04
CA SER A 196 -6.47 3.44 5.85
C SER A 196 -7.21 3.92 4.59
N TRP A 197 -8.51 3.65 4.51
CA TRP A 197 -9.35 4.10 3.40
C TRP A 197 -9.60 5.60 3.39
N ILE A 198 -9.74 6.24 4.55
CA ILE A 198 -9.81 7.70 4.68
C ILE A 198 -8.49 8.32 4.21
N GLY A 199 -7.36 7.76 4.65
CA GLY A 199 -6.02 8.14 4.17
C GLY A 199 -5.93 8.07 2.65
N TYR A 200 -6.32 6.92 2.07
CA TYR A 200 -6.36 6.71 0.62
C TYR A 200 -7.20 7.74 -0.13
N ARG A 201 -8.40 8.03 0.36
CA ARG A 201 -9.27 9.03 -0.28
C ARG A 201 -8.63 10.43 -0.24
N TRP A 202 -7.90 10.74 0.83
CA TRP A 202 -7.20 12.01 0.95
C TRP A 202 -5.98 12.07 0.02
N GLY A 203 -5.17 11.02 -0.03
CA GLY A 203 -4.04 10.91 -0.96
C GLY A 203 -4.47 11.05 -2.42
N ARG A 204 -5.56 10.37 -2.79
CA ARG A 204 -6.13 10.44 -4.15
C ARG A 204 -6.53 11.86 -4.55
N LYS A 205 -7.05 12.66 -3.62
CA LYS A 205 -7.42 14.06 -3.89
C LYS A 205 -6.21 14.98 -4.05
N ALA A 206 -5.06 14.63 -3.46
CA ALA A 206 -3.83 15.39 -3.55
C ALA A 206 -2.99 15.06 -4.79
N SER A 207 -3.36 14.00 -5.52
CA SER A 207 -2.76 13.59 -6.79
C SER A 207 -3.44 14.23 -8.02
N VAL A 208 -4.56 14.94 -7.83
CA VAL A 208 -5.28 15.68 -8.89
C VAL A 208 -4.81 17.13 -8.88
#